data_AF-A0A6B0ZFU1-F1
#
_entry.id   AF-A0A6B0ZFU1-F1
#
_cell.length_a   1.000
_cell.length_b   1.000
_cell.length_c   1.000
_cell.angle_alpha   90.00
_cell.angle_beta   90.00
_cell.angle_gamma   90.00
#
_symmetry.space_group_name_H-M   'P 1'
#
loop_
_entity.id
_entity.type
_entity.pdbx_description
1 polymer ?
#
loop_
_entity_poly.entity_id
_entity_poly.type
_entity_poly.pdbx_seq_one_letter_code
_entity_poly.pdbx_strand_id
1 'polypeptide(L)'
;MTMTESPQKHKILVVDDEPDLEPLMLQRMRRYIRTGVYEFVFAHDGVEALEALDADESIDMVLSDINMPKMDGLTLLERIPDVSPDIRAVIISAYGDMKNIRIAMNRGAFDFVTKPVDFDDLKFTIDRTLQHIREWKEALSARDKLVVLQNELNVASMMQQSILPNKFARNDDYKLFGTMQPARNVGGDFFDVIGLAGGKVGLAIADVSGKGVPA
;
A
#
# COMPACT_ATOMS: atom_id res chain seq x y z
N MET A 1 -12.41 -20.08 -13.25
CA MET A 1 -10.98 -20.47 -13.25
C MET A 1 -10.34 -19.70 -12.11
N THR A 2 -10.35 -20.28 -10.92
CA THR A 2 -9.84 -19.63 -9.70
C THR A 2 -8.33 -19.58 -9.79
N MET A 3 -7.77 -18.36 -9.81
CA MET A 3 -6.34 -18.15 -9.65
C MET A 3 -5.97 -18.63 -8.25
N THR A 4 -5.36 -19.81 -8.15
CA THR A 4 -4.67 -20.24 -6.92
C THR A 4 -3.44 -19.34 -6.78
N GLU A 5 -3.56 -18.26 -6.02
CA GLU A 5 -2.41 -17.58 -5.45
C GLU A 5 -1.57 -18.63 -4.73
N SER A 6 -0.30 -18.75 -5.12
CA SER A 6 0.66 -19.51 -4.34
C SER A 6 0.68 -18.94 -2.92
N PRO A 7 0.80 -19.76 -1.87
CA PRO A 7 0.81 -19.25 -0.51
C PRO A 7 1.89 -18.18 -0.40
N GLN A 8 1.48 -16.95 -0.09
CA GLN A 8 2.40 -15.84 0.10
C GLN A 8 3.28 -16.17 1.31
N LYS A 9 4.54 -16.48 1.04
CA LYS A 9 5.54 -16.80 2.04
C LYS A 9 5.93 -15.48 2.72
N HIS A 10 5.72 -15.39 4.02
CA HIS A 10 6.07 -14.20 4.79
C HIS A 10 7.49 -14.32 5.32
N LYS A 11 8.35 -13.36 5.00
CA LYS A 11 9.73 -13.37 5.46
C LYS A 11 9.87 -12.53 6.73
N ILE A 12 10.33 -13.18 7.79
CA ILE A 12 10.39 -12.65 9.15
C ILE A 12 11.85 -12.63 9.57
N LEU A 13 12.37 -11.45 9.85
CA LEU A 13 13.71 -11.29 10.42
C LEU A 13 13.63 -11.43 11.95
N VAL A 14 14.43 -12.31 12.53
CA VAL A 14 14.55 -12.51 13.97
C VAL A 14 15.91 -11.99 14.41
N VAL A 15 15.92 -11.09 15.38
CA VAL A 15 17.11 -10.41 15.89
C VAL A 15 17.26 -10.70 17.36
N ASP A 16 18.26 -11.49 17.72
CA ASP A 16 18.59 -11.87 19.10
C ASP A 16 20.04 -12.37 19.14
N ASP A 17 20.79 -12.01 20.18
CA ASP A 17 22.19 -12.40 20.36
C ASP A 17 22.35 -13.79 21.01
N GLU A 18 21.26 -14.41 21.47
CA GLU A 18 21.26 -15.76 22.02
C GLU A 18 21.39 -16.81 20.90
N PRO A 19 22.50 -17.58 20.83
CA PRO A 19 22.73 -18.56 19.76
C PRO A 19 21.74 -19.74 19.78
N ASP A 20 21.08 -19.97 20.91
CA ASP A 20 20.08 -21.03 21.06
C ASP A 20 18.69 -20.64 20.52
N LEU A 21 18.43 -19.34 20.25
CA LEU A 21 17.13 -18.90 19.76
C LEU A 21 16.85 -19.41 18.35
N GLU A 22 17.82 -19.32 17.45
CA GLU A 22 17.68 -19.76 16.05
C GLU A 22 17.24 -21.24 15.95
N PRO A 23 17.98 -22.23 16.51
CA PRO A 23 17.58 -23.63 16.43
C PRO A 23 16.23 -23.89 17.13
N LEU A 24 15.95 -23.17 18.23
CA LEU A 24 14.67 -23.28 18.93
C LEU A 24 13.50 -22.78 18.09
N MET A 25 13.64 -21.61 17.44
CA MET A 25 12.63 -21.01 16.57
C MET A 25 12.33 -21.93 15.39
N LEU A 26 13.36 -22.41 14.71
CA LEU A 26 13.24 -23.35 13.60
C LEU A 26 12.55 -24.65 14.02
N GLN A 27 12.91 -25.20 15.18
CA GLN A 27 12.29 -26.42 15.71
C GLN A 27 10.80 -26.22 16.03
N ARG A 28 10.45 -25.13 16.73
CA ARG A 28 9.08 -24.85 17.17
C ARG A 28 8.17 -24.47 16.01
N MET A 29 8.68 -23.73 15.03
CA MET A 29 7.91 -23.26 13.87
C MET A 29 8.05 -24.16 12.63
N ARG A 30 8.72 -25.32 12.73
CA ARG A 30 8.99 -26.26 11.62
C ARG A 30 7.79 -26.56 10.72
N ARG A 31 6.59 -26.65 11.31
CA ARG A 31 5.37 -26.98 10.58
C ARG A 31 5.03 -25.86 9.58
N TYR A 32 5.08 -24.61 10.01
CA TYR A 32 4.75 -23.43 9.22
C TYR A 32 5.79 -23.14 8.15
N ILE A 33 7.06 -23.36 8.48
CA ILE A 33 8.18 -23.28 7.53
C ILE A 33 7.99 -24.32 6.41
N ARG A 34 7.70 -25.58 6.76
CA ARG A 34 7.49 -26.65 5.77
C ARG A 34 6.27 -26.43 4.88
N THR A 35 5.22 -25.81 5.40
CA THR A 35 4.05 -25.44 4.60
C THR A 35 4.26 -24.18 3.76
N GLY A 36 5.42 -23.53 3.85
CA GLY A 36 5.75 -22.32 3.09
C GLY A 36 5.03 -21.07 3.57
N VAL A 37 4.55 -21.05 4.82
CA VAL A 37 3.84 -19.89 5.41
C VAL A 37 4.85 -18.87 5.93
N TYR A 38 5.90 -19.34 6.60
CA TYR A 38 6.97 -18.49 7.15
C TYR A 38 8.32 -18.81 6.51
N GLU A 39 9.12 -17.78 6.35
CA GLU A 39 10.56 -17.84 6.11
C GLU A 39 11.25 -17.03 7.20
N PHE A 40 12.17 -17.64 7.94
CA PHE A 40 12.92 -16.91 8.97
C PHE A 40 14.31 -16.56 8.46
N VAL A 41 14.71 -15.32 8.68
CA VAL A 41 16.08 -14.81 8.55
C VAL A 41 16.54 -14.43 9.95
N PHE A 42 17.82 -14.60 10.25
CA PHE A 42 18.36 -14.34 11.58
C PHE A 42 19.46 -13.28 11.51
N ALA A 43 19.52 -12.46 12.55
CA ALA A 43 20.58 -11.50 12.82
C ALA A 43 20.90 -11.50 14.32
N HIS A 44 22.13 -11.17 14.68
CA HIS A 44 22.61 -11.24 16.06
C HIS A 44 22.65 -9.90 16.78
N ASP A 45 22.44 -8.80 16.06
CA ASP A 45 22.32 -7.46 16.61
C ASP A 45 21.60 -6.51 15.65
N GLY A 46 21.28 -5.30 16.11
CA GLY A 46 20.60 -4.31 15.28
C GLY A 46 21.39 -3.82 14.07
N VAL A 47 22.73 -3.95 14.04
CA VAL A 47 23.52 -3.57 12.86
C VAL A 47 23.33 -4.60 11.76
N GLU A 48 23.50 -5.88 12.09
CA GLU A 48 23.26 -6.99 11.16
C GLU A 48 21.81 -7.03 10.68
N ALA A 49 20.86 -6.67 11.56
CA ALA A 49 19.46 -6.56 11.19
C ALA A 49 19.24 -5.50 10.10
N LEU A 50 19.82 -4.30 10.25
CA LEU A 50 19.71 -3.25 9.23
C LEU A 50 20.38 -3.66 7.92
N GLU A 51 21.55 -4.31 7.97
CA GLU A 51 22.21 -4.85 6.78
C GLU A 51 21.33 -5.88 6.05
N ALA A 52 20.64 -6.75 6.79
CA ALA A 52 19.71 -7.72 6.23
C ALA A 52 18.48 -7.05 5.60
N LEU A 53 17.93 -6.01 6.25
CA LEU A 53 16.80 -5.24 5.73
C LEU A 53 17.17 -4.47 4.45
N ASP A 54 18.37 -3.88 4.39
CA ASP A 54 18.88 -3.19 3.19
C ASP A 54 19.16 -4.16 2.05
N ALA A 55 19.60 -5.39 2.35
CA ALA A 55 19.90 -6.40 1.34
C ALA A 55 18.67 -7.10 0.78
N ASP A 56 17.56 -7.14 1.52
CA ASP A 56 16.37 -7.91 1.19
C ASP A 56 15.07 -7.18 1.50
N GLU A 57 14.59 -6.42 0.52
CA GLU A 57 13.30 -5.70 0.57
C GLU A 57 12.08 -6.63 0.72
N SER A 58 12.25 -7.95 0.61
CA SER A 58 11.16 -8.92 0.78
C SER A 58 10.84 -9.23 2.24
N ILE A 59 11.58 -8.68 3.21
CA ILE A 59 11.30 -8.86 4.64
C ILE A 59 10.07 -8.05 5.03
N ASP A 60 9.04 -8.73 5.55
CA ASP A 60 7.77 -8.12 5.91
C ASP A 60 7.74 -7.63 7.37
N MET A 61 8.47 -8.31 8.25
CA MET A 61 8.36 -8.15 9.71
C MET A 61 9.69 -8.41 10.40
N VAL A 62 9.92 -7.69 11.51
CA VAL A 62 11.06 -7.89 12.40
C VAL A 62 10.57 -8.35 13.78
N LEU A 63 11.19 -9.39 14.32
CA LEU A 63 11.10 -9.82 15.71
C LEU A 63 12.44 -9.49 16.37
N SER A 64 12.47 -8.62 17.37
CA SER A 64 13.75 -8.16 17.96
C SER A 64 13.74 -8.27 19.48
N ASP A 65 14.82 -8.79 20.08
CA ASP A 65 15.11 -8.49 21.48
C ASP A 65 15.43 -6.99 21.64
N ILE A 66 15.24 -6.48 22.85
CA ILE A 66 15.66 -5.13 23.23
C ILE A 66 17.16 -5.10 23.52
N ASN A 67 17.66 -6.04 24.33
CA ASN A 67 18.99 -5.92 24.90
C ASN A 67 20.00 -6.75 24.09
N MET A 68 20.62 -6.13 23.09
CA MET A 68 21.60 -6.76 22.21
C MET A 68 22.90 -5.96 22.16
N PRO A 69 24.05 -6.59 21.85
CA PRO A 69 25.31 -5.90 21.65
C PRO A 69 25.29 -5.00 20.40
N LYS A 70 26.24 -4.06 20.30
CA LYS A 70 26.42 -3.09 19.20
C LYS A 70 25.25 -2.11 18.99
N MET A 71 24.05 -2.60 18.68
CA MET A 71 22.83 -1.82 18.52
C MET A 71 21.66 -2.54 19.20
N ASP A 72 21.03 -1.85 20.15
CA ASP A 72 19.86 -2.36 20.87
C ASP A 72 18.58 -2.31 20.01
N GLY A 73 17.58 -3.12 20.38
CA GLY A 73 16.32 -3.23 19.65
C GLY A 73 15.50 -1.94 19.65
N LEU A 74 15.66 -1.08 20.65
CA LEU A 74 14.97 0.21 20.71
C LEU A 74 15.56 1.22 19.72
N THR A 75 16.86 1.14 19.45
CA THR A 75 17.57 1.95 18.46
C THR A 75 17.32 1.40 17.06
N LEU A 76 17.33 0.07 16.89
CA LEU A 76 16.92 -0.59 15.65
C LEU A 76 15.51 -0.14 15.24
N LEU A 77 14.56 -0.14 16.18
CA LEU A 77 13.18 0.28 15.93
C LEU A 77 13.06 1.72 15.39
N GLU A 78 13.91 2.64 15.87
CA GLU A 78 13.94 4.02 15.35
C GLU A 78 14.52 4.10 13.93
N ARG A 79 15.33 3.12 13.51
CA ARG A 79 16.02 3.08 12.21
C ARG A 79 15.27 2.33 11.13
N ILE A 80 14.46 1.32 11.49
CA ILE A 80 13.67 0.53 10.54
C ILE A 80 12.86 1.41 9.56
N PRO A 81 12.17 2.49 9.99
CA PRO A 81 11.40 3.34 9.08
C PRO A 81 12.25 4.05 8.01
N ASP A 82 13.54 4.27 8.25
CA ASP A 82 14.46 4.87 7.28
C ASP A 82 14.80 3.89 6.15
N VAL A 83 14.80 2.59 6.44
CA VAL A 83 15.02 1.51 5.46
C VAL A 83 13.73 1.19 4.71
N SER A 84 12.66 0.89 5.45
CA SER A 84 11.35 0.66 4.87
C SER A 84 10.23 1.00 5.87
N PRO A 85 9.37 1.99 5.55
CA PRO A 85 8.28 2.41 6.44
C PRO A 85 7.15 1.37 6.55
N ASP A 86 7.14 0.35 5.68
CA ASP A 86 6.11 -0.69 5.64
C ASP A 86 6.42 -1.88 6.56
N ILE A 87 7.66 -1.98 7.05
CA ILE A 87 8.06 -3.05 7.96
C ILE A 87 7.42 -2.83 9.33
N ARG A 88 6.88 -3.91 9.90
CA ARG A 88 6.37 -3.91 11.27
C ARG A 88 7.34 -4.66 12.18
N ALA A 89 7.73 -4.00 13.26
CA ALA A 89 8.60 -4.59 14.27
C ALA A 89 7.79 -5.01 15.50
N VAL A 90 8.06 -6.20 16.01
CA VAL A 90 7.54 -6.71 17.28
C VAL A 90 8.70 -6.97 18.21
N ILE A 91 8.57 -6.49 19.44
CA ILE A 91 9.64 -6.54 20.42
C ILE A 91 9.45 -7.75 21.33
N ILE A 92 10.50 -8.55 21.49
CA ILE A 92 10.57 -9.65 22.45
C ILE A 92 11.31 -9.11 23.68
N SER A 93 10.70 -9.13 24.86
CA SER A 93 11.28 -8.50 26.06
C SER A 93 11.01 -9.28 27.32
N ALA A 94 11.88 -9.20 28.32
CA ALA A 94 11.65 -9.80 29.63
C ALA A 94 10.41 -9.21 30.34
N TYR A 95 9.66 -10.06 31.06
CA TYR A 95 8.43 -9.69 31.80
C TYR A 95 8.61 -8.49 32.76
N GLY A 96 9.82 -8.27 33.28
CA GLY A 96 10.13 -7.17 34.21
C GLY A 96 10.32 -5.79 33.56
N ASP A 97 10.26 -5.69 32.23
CA ASP A 97 10.70 -4.50 31.49
C ASP A 97 9.55 -3.69 30.88
N MET A 98 8.51 -3.44 31.68
CA MET A 98 7.36 -2.62 31.26
C MET A 98 7.76 -1.21 30.81
N LYS A 99 8.88 -0.68 31.33
CA LYS A 99 9.40 0.63 30.93
C LYS A 99 9.89 0.58 29.49
N ASN A 100 10.73 -0.39 29.12
CA ASN A 100 11.24 -0.47 27.75
C ASN A 100 10.16 -0.92 26.77
N ILE A 101 9.21 -1.77 27.17
CA ILE A 101 8.03 -2.09 26.35
C ILE A 101 7.25 -0.81 26.03
N ARG A 102 6.99 0.06 27.02
CA ARG A 102 6.30 1.33 26.77
C ARG A 102 7.10 2.26 25.86
N ILE A 103 8.43 2.29 26.00
CA ILE A 103 9.30 3.07 25.11
C ILE A 103 9.23 2.53 23.68
N ALA A 104 9.30 1.20 23.50
CA ALA A 104 9.17 0.55 22.20
C ALA A 104 7.84 0.89 21.52
N MET A 105 6.71 0.75 22.22
CA MET A 105 5.41 1.10 21.66
C MET A 105 5.34 2.58 21.23
N ASN A 106 5.91 3.49 22.04
CA ASN A 106 5.98 4.92 21.69
C ASN A 106 6.90 5.21 20.49
N ARG A 107 7.88 4.33 20.23
CA ARG A 107 8.81 4.40 19.09
C ARG A 107 8.27 3.69 17.84
N GLY A 108 7.05 3.18 17.88
CA GLY A 108 6.39 2.58 16.71
C GLY A 108 6.51 1.06 16.62
N ALA A 109 6.86 0.37 17.70
CA ALA A 109 6.69 -1.09 17.74
C ALA A 109 5.21 -1.42 17.50
N PHE A 110 4.97 -2.37 16.61
CA PHE A 110 3.62 -2.84 16.31
C PHE A 110 3.03 -3.57 17.51
N ASP A 111 3.86 -4.36 18.19
CA ASP A 111 3.44 -5.20 19.31
C ASP A 111 4.65 -5.68 20.14
N PHE A 112 4.37 -6.46 21.18
CA PHE A 112 5.42 -7.10 21.98
C PHE A 112 5.04 -8.52 22.43
N VAL A 113 6.06 -9.32 22.73
CA VAL A 113 5.96 -10.66 23.33
C VAL A 113 6.88 -10.74 24.54
N THR A 114 6.44 -11.37 25.62
CA THR A 114 7.26 -11.47 26.84
C THR A 114 8.13 -12.73 26.86
N LYS A 115 9.37 -12.62 27.35
CA LYS A 115 10.24 -13.76 27.72
C LYS A 115 9.79 -14.31 29.10
N PRO A 116 9.78 -15.64 29.32
CA PRO A 116 10.12 -16.69 28.36
C PRO A 116 9.04 -16.78 27.25
N VAL A 117 9.49 -16.97 26.01
CA VAL A 117 8.62 -16.92 24.83
C VAL A 117 7.64 -18.09 24.85
N ASP A 118 6.35 -17.78 24.96
CA ASP A 118 5.29 -18.72 24.61
C ASP A 118 5.12 -18.71 23.08
N PHE A 119 5.33 -19.87 22.46
CA PHE A 119 5.29 -20.00 21.00
C PHE A 119 3.88 -19.94 20.42
N ASP A 120 2.84 -20.21 21.21
CA ASP A 120 1.46 -20.05 20.76
C ASP A 120 1.10 -18.56 20.73
N ASP A 121 1.52 -17.79 21.74
CA ASP A 121 1.35 -16.33 21.79
C ASP A 121 2.21 -15.61 20.74
N LEU A 122 3.46 -16.05 20.56
CA LEU A 122 4.34 -15.52 19.51
C LEU A 122 3.72 -15.75 18.14
N LYS A 123 3.22 -16.95 17.87
CA LYS A 123 2.56 -17.26 16.60
C LYS A 123 1.31 -16.40 16.38
N PHE A 124 0.48 -16.23 17.41
CA PHE A 124 -0.69 -15.35 17.32
C PHE A 124 -0.28 -13.92 16.97
N THR A 125 0.79 -13.43 17.60
CA THR A 125 1.34 -12.09 17.37
C THR A 125 1.90 -11.94 15.95
N ILE A 126 2.65 -12.92 15.46
CA ILE A 126 3.15 -12.98 14.09
C ILE A 126 1.98 -12.93 13.11
N ASP A 127 0.99 -13.82 13.24
CA ASP A 127 -0.15 -13.88 12.31
C ASP A 127 -0.96 -12.58 12.30
N ARG A 128 -1.19 -11.97 13.47
CA ARG A 128 -1.85 -10.68 13.58
C ARG A 128 -1.07 -9.58 12.86
N THR A 129 0.26 -9.57 13.03
CA THR A 129 1.13 -8.58 12.39
C THR A 129 1.13 -8.75 10.86
N LEU A 130 1.25 -9.98 10.38
CA LEU A 130 1.22 -10.31 8.95
C LEU A 130 -0.14 -9.98 8.32
N GLN A 131 -1.24 -10.22 9.04
CA GLN A 131 -2.57 -9.82 8.58
C GLN A 131 -2.66 -8.29 8.41
N HIS A 132 -2.15 -7.53 9.39
CA HIS A 132 -2.12 -6.07 9.29
C HIS A 132 -1.25 -5.57 8.13
N ILE A 133 -0.07 -6.17 7.91
CA ILE A 133 0.80 -5.85 6.77
C ILE A 133 0.07 -6.10 5.44
N ARG A 134 -0.66 -7.22 5.34
CA ARG A 134 -1.43 -7.56 4.13
C ARG A 134 -2.52 -6.53 3.85
N GLU A 135 -3.32 -6.19 4.86
CA GLU A 135 -4.37 -5.18 4.76
C GLU A 135 -3.81 -3.81 4.36
N TRP A 136 -2.64 -3.44 4.91
CA TRP A 136 -1.95 -2.20 4.56
C TRP A 136 -1.49 -2.19 3.09
N LYS A 137 -0.85 -3.27 2.63
CA LYS A 137 -0.40 -3.42 1.23
C LYS A 137 -1.58 -3.39 0.25
N GLU A 138 -2.69 -4.05 0.60
CA GLU A 138 -3.93 -4.04 -0.21
C GLU A 138 -4.53 -2.63 -0.30
N ALA A 139 -4.61 -1.91 0.82
CA ALA A 139 -5.12 -0.54 0.86
C ALA A 139 -4.26 0.41 0.03
N LEU A 140 -2.93 0.28 0.11
CA LEU A 140 -2.00 1.08 -0.67
C LEU A 140 -2.17 0.81 -2.18
N SER A 141 -2.23 -0.46 -2.58
CA SER A 141 -2.45 -0.84 -3.99
C SER A 141 -3.80 -0.35 -4.52
N ALA A 142 -4.86 -0.43 -3.71
CA ALA A 142 -6.19 0.07 -4.08
C ALA A 142 -6.16 1.59 -4.29
N ARG A 143 -5.50 2.33 -3.40
CA ARG A 143 -5.31 3.78 -3.52
C ARG A 143 -4.56 4.15 -4.79
N ASP A 144 -3.46 3.47 -5.10
CA ASP A 144 -2.65 3.78 -6.29
C ASP A 144 -3.44 3.52 -7.59
N LYS A 145 -4.23 2.44 -7.64
CA LYS A 145 -5.16 2.17 -8.76
C LYS A 145 -6.20 3.27 -8.93
N LEU A 146 -6.75 3.81 -7.85
CA LEU A 146 -7.70 4.92 -7.91
C LEU A 146 -7.04 6.19 -8.49
N VAL A 147 -5.80 6.48 -8.11
CA VAL A 147 -5.05 7.62 -8.65
C VAL A 147 -4.84 7.49 -10.16
N VAL A 148 -4.44 6.31 -10.63
CA VAL A 148 -4.27 6.04 -12.07
C VAL A 148 -5.58 6.22 -12.83
N LEU A 149 -6.68 5.61 -12.34
CA LEU A 149 -7.99 5.73 -12.97
C LEU A 149 -8.49 7.18 -13.01
N GLN A 150 -8.26 7.94 -11.94
CA GLN A 150 -8.63 9.36 -11.89
C GLN A 150 -7.88 10.16 -12.96
N ASN A 151 -6.60 9.85 -13.19
CA ASN A 151 -5.80 10.51 -14.21
C ASN A 151 -6.32 10.18 -15.62
N GLU A 152 -6.62 8.91 -15.91
CA GLU A 152 -7.20 8.50 -17.19
C GLU A 152 -8.54 9.20 -17.46
N LEU A 153 -9.41 9.27 -16.45
CA LEU A 153 -10.69 9.98 -16.55
C LEU A 153 -10.52 11.48 -16.80
N ASN A 154 -9.50 12.10 -16.20
CA ASN A 154 -9.20 13.52 -16.43
C ASN A 154 -8.73 13.77 -17.86
N VAL A 155 -7.86 12.91 -18.40
CA VAL A 155 -7.41 13.02 -19.80
C VAL A 155 -8.59 12.88 -20.77
N ALA A 156 -9.45 11.89 -20.56
CA ALA A 156 -10.65 11.70 -21.37
C ALA A 156 -11.59 12.93 -21.32
N SER A 157 -11.76 13.51 -20.13
CA SER A 157 -12.55 14.75 -19.95
C SER A 157 -11.98 15.92 -20.75
N MET A 158 -10.66 16.13 -20.69
CA MET A 158 -9.99 17.20 -21.43
C MET A 158 -10.12 17.01 -22.95
N MET A 159 -9.98 15.77 -23.44
CA MET A 159 -10.19 15.46 -24.85
C MET A 159 -11.62 15.80 -25.28
N GLN A 160 -12.63 15.36 -24.53
CA GLN A 160 -14.03 15.68 -24.84
C GLN A 160 -14.27 17.19 -24.89
N GLN A 161 -13.76 17.95 -23.91
CA GLN A 161 -13.90 19.40 -23.87
C GLN A 161 -13.19 20.10 -25.04
N SER A 162 -12.09 19.53 -25.55
CA SER A 162 -11.36 20.08 -26.70
C SER A 162 -12.09 19.89 -28.05
N ILE A 163 -12.98 18.89 -28.15
CA ILE A 163 -13.78 18.63 -29.35
C ILE A 163 -14.99 19.58 -29.41
N LEU A 164 -15.48 20.04 -28.26
CA LEU A 164 -16.65 20.92 -28.22
C LEU A 164 -16.35 22.29 -28.86
N PRO A 165 -17.33 22.87 -29.58
CA PRO A 165 -17.18 24.19 -30.18
C PRO A 165 -16.89 25.25 -29.12
N ASN A 166 -15.70 25.84 -29.18
CA ASN A 166 -15.33 27.00 -28.38
C ASN A 166 -15.47 28.33 -29.15
N LYS A 167 -15.80 28.25 -30.45
CA LYS A 167 -16.05 29.38 -31.33
C LYS A 167 -17.40 29.20 -32.00
N PHE A 168 -18.25 30.18 -31.80
CA PHE A 168 -19.58 30.23 -32.39
C PHE A 168 -19.59 31.23 -33.54
N ALA A 169 -20.21 30.86 -34.67
CA ALA A 169 -20.44 31.79 -35.76
C ALA A 169 -21.26 33.00 -35.24
N ARG A 170 -20.81 34.20 -35.57
CA ARG A 170 -21.52 35.45 -35.26
C ARG A 170 -22.16 35.97 -36.54
N ASN A 171 -23.44 36.30 -36.47
CA ASN A 171 -24.14 37.07 -37.48
C ASN A 171 -24.73 38.33 -36.81
N ASP A 172 -25.07 39.35 -37.59
CA ASP A 172 -25.69 40.59 -37.08
C ASP A 172 -27.07 40.33 -36.47
N ASP A 173 -27.73 39.23 -36.88
CA ASP A 173 -29.07 38.86 -36.42
C ASP A 173 -29.10 38.11 -35.08
N TYR A 174 -28.02 37.40 -34.70
CA TYR A 174 -28.00 36.56 -33.49
C TYR A 174 -26.58 36.21 -32.99
N LYS A 175 -26.48 35.93 -31.69
CA LYS A 175 -25.26 35.43 -31.02
C LYS A 175 -25.51 34.06 -30.41
N LEU A 176 -24.61 33.12 -30.68
CA LEU A 176 -24.66 31.77 -30.14
C LEU A 176 -23.63 31.61 -29.02
N PHE A 177 -24.06 30.91 -27.97
CA PHE A 177 -23.23 30.50 -26.83
C PHE A 177 -23.59 29.08 -26.47
N GLY A 178 -22.60 28.28 -26.11
CA GLY A 178 -22.78 26.89 -25.71
C GLY A 178 -21.78 26.53 -24.63
N THR A 179 -22.24 25.77 -23.65
CA THR A 179 -21.42 25.15 -22.62
C THR A 179 -21.98 23.77 -22.35
N MET A 180 -21.12 22.85 -21.94
CA MET A 180 -21.51 21.51 -21.52
C MET A 180 -20.84 21.23 -20.19
N GLN A 181 -21.65 20.87 -19.19
CA GLN A 181 -21.17 20.46 -17.89
C GLN A 181 -21.57 19.00 -17.64
N PRO A 182 -20.63 18.06 -17.76
CA PRO A 182 -20.95 16.66 -17.54
C PRO A 182 -21.22 16.39 -16.05
N ALA A 183 -22.12 15.45 -15.77
CA ALA A 183 -22.45 15.03 -14.39
C ALA A 183 -21.36 14.16 -13.74
N ARG A 184 -20.40 13.66 -14.53
CA ARG A 184 -19.20 12.91 -14.13
C ARG A 184 -18.00 13.45 -14.92
N ASN A 185 -16.85 12.79 -14.89
CA ASN A 185 -15.66 13.22 -15.64
C ASN A 185 -15.92 13.34 -17.16
N VAL A 186 -16.73 12.46 -17.74
CA VAL A 186 -17.09 12.45 -19.18
C VAL A 186 -18.62 12.32 -19.31
N GLY A 187 -19.22 13.08 -20.21
CA GLY A 187 -20.66 13.06 -20.50
C GLY A 187 -20.98 12.36 -21.82
N GLY A 188 -22.20 11.83 -21.99
CA GLY A 188 -22.69 11.29 -23.28
C GLY A 188 -23.26 12.38 -24.19
N ASP A 189 -23.55 13.55 -23.63
CA ASP A 189 -24.03 14.71 -24.35
C ASP A 189 -22.92 15.28 -25.24
N PHE A 190 -23.30 15.72 -26.43
CA PHE A 190 -22.41 16.40 -27.37
C PHE A 190 -23.20 17.47 -28.12
N PHE A 191 -22.55 18.57 -28.47
CA PHE A 191 -23.14 19.54 -29.39
C PHE A 191 -22.09 20.06 -30.37
N ASP A 192 -22.54 20.42 -31.57
CA ASP A 192 -21.72 21.03 -32.61
C ASP A 192 -22.48 22.17 -33.30
N VAL A 193 -21.74 23.14 -33.83
CA VAL A 193 -22.28 24.32 -34.53
C VAL A 193 -21.61 24.45 -35.89
N ILE A 194 -22.39 24.19 -36.94
CA ILE A 194 -21.92 24.08 -38.32
C ILE A 194 -22.38 25.32 -39.11
N GLY A 195 -21.45 26.00 -39.77
CA GLY A 195 -21.78 27.08 -40.70
C GLY A 195 -22.33 26.54 -42.02
N LEU A 196 -23.47 27.07 -42.48
CA LEU A 196 -24.12 26.69 -43.74
C LEU A 196 -24.13 27.87 -44.72
N ALA A 197 -24.30 27.58 -46.01
CA ALA A 197 -24.36 28.61 -47.06
C ALA A 197 -25.49 29.64 -46.82
N GLY A 198 -25.23 30.90 -47.18
CA GLY A 198 -26.20 32.00 -47.06
C GLY A 198 -26.43 32.51 -45.63
N GLY A 199 -25.44 32.41 -44.74
CA GLY A 199 -25.52 32.95 -43.37
C GLY A 199 -26.35 32.12 -42.40
N LYS A 200 -26.67 30.88 -42.77
CA LYS A 200 -27.43 29.94 -41.94
C LYS A 200 -26.49 29.15 -41.02
N VAL A 201 -26.99 28.71 -39.88
CA VAL A 201 -26.25 27.88 -38.91
C VAL A 201 -27.04 26.60 -38.64
N GLY A 202 -26.34 25.48 -38.63
CA GLY A 202 -26.84 24.20 -38.14
C GLY A 202 -26.36 23.96 -36.71
N LEU A 203 -27.26 23.55 -35.83
CA LEU A 203 -26.95 23.09 -34.48
C LEU A 203 -27.19 21.59 -34.42
N ALA A 204 -26.18 20.82 -34.04
CA ALA A 204 -26.32 19.41 -33.71
C ALA A 204 -26.24 19.27 -32.20
N ILE A 205 -27.19 18.55 -31.60
CA ILE A 205 -27.13 18.10 -30.22
C ILE A 205 -27.38 16.61 -30.25
N ALA A 206 -26.50 15.85 -29.63
CA ALA A 206 -26.59 14.41 -29.51
C ALA A 206 -26.50 14.02 -28.04
N ASP A 207 -27.25 13.00 -27.66
CA ASP A 207 -27.20 12.35 -26.35
C ASP A 207 -26.90 10.87 -26.61
N VAL A 208 -25.69 10.43 -26.24
CA VAL A 208 -25.33 9.02 -26.30
C VAL A 208 -25.85 8.34 -25.04
N SER A 209 -26.69 7.31 -25.21
CA SER A 209 -27.29 6.58 -24.10
C SER A 209 -26.20 5.94 -23.21
N GLY A 210 -25.91 6.55 -22.05
CA GLY A 210 -24.87 6.11 -21.13
C GLY A 210 -24.21 7.27 -20.39
N LYS A 211 -23.36 6.98 -19.39
CA LYS A 211 -22.51 7.98 -18.70
C LYS A 211 -21.12 7.40 -18.45
N GLY A 212 -20.06 8.11 -18.83
CA GLY A 212 -18.65 7.71 -18.61
C GLY A 212 -17.86 7.49 -19.90
N VAL A 213 -16.62 7.02 -19.79
CA VAL A 213 -15.67 6.78 -20.91
C VAL A 213 -16.21 5.92 -22.07
N PRO A 214 -17.10 4.92 -21.85
CA PRO A 214 -17.64 4.13 -22.96
C PRO A 214 -18.70 4.83 -23.82
N ALA A 215 -19.17 6.01 -23.41
CA ALA A 215 -20.22 6.78 -24.10
C ALA A 215 -19.62 7.80 -25.08
#